data_AF-A0A1G8N8L2-F1
#
_entry.id   AF-A0A1G8N8L2-F1
#
_cell.length_a   1.000
_cell.length_b   1.000
_cell.length_c   1.000
_cell.angle_alpha   90.00
_cell.angle_beta   90.00
_cell.angle_gamma   90.00
#
_symmetry.space_group_name_H-M   'P 1'
#
loop_
_entity.id
_entity.type
_entity.pdbx_description
1 polymer ?
#
loop_
_entity_poly.entity_id
_entity_poly.type
_entity_poly.pdbx_seq_one_letter_code
_entity_poly.pdbx_strand_id
1 'polypeptide(L)'
;MSKKYRYEFKMRVVEEYFEEKLGYMALAKKYNISAKSLVRQWVNILKENKIFQNMSRKGNYLDNSPMENFFGILKKQCIMVNL
;
A
#
# COMPACT_ATOMS: atom_id res chain seq x y z
N MET A 1 20.32 4.81 -12.86
CA MET A 1 19.87 3.63 -12.09
C MET A 1 18.47 3.89 -11.56
N SER A 2 17.51 3.01 -11.82
CA SER A 2 16.16 3.10 -11.23
C SER A 2 16.23 2.67 -9.76
N LYS A 3 15.81 3.53 -8.82
CA LYS A 3 15.70 3.16 -7.40
C LYS A 3 14.61 2.09 -7.26
N LYS A 4 14.97 0.86 -6.88
CA LYS A 4 14.01 -0.23 -6.61
C LYS A 4 13.64 -0.21 -5.12
N TYR A 5 12.36 0.03 -4.84
CA TYR A 5 11.81 -0.07 -3.48
C TYR A 5 11.33 -1.50 -3.19
N ARG A 6 11.58 -1.98 -1.96
CA ARG A 6 11.06 -3.27 -1.47
C ARG A 6 9.54 -3.24 -1.34
N TYR A 7 8.92 -4.42 -1.43
CA TYR A 7 7.46 -4.58 -1.29
C TYR A 7 6.93 -3.98 0.03
N GLU A 8 7.54 -4.36 1.16
CA GLU A 8 7.12 -3.91 2.49
C GLU A 8 7.13 -2.38 2.61
N PHE A 9 8.09 -1.73 1.96
CA PHE A 9 8.19 -0.27 1.92
C PHE A 9 7.06 0.34 1.08
N LYS A 10 6.81 -0.18 -0.13
CA LYS A 10 5.70 0.30 -0.98
C LYS A 10 4.36 0.15 -0.27
N MET A 11 4.17 -0.97 0.42
CA MET A 11 2.95 -1.29 1.17
C MET A 11 2.71 -0.30 2.30
N ARG A 12 3.73 -0.02 3.13
CA ARG A 12 3.66 0.99 4.20
C ARG A 12 3.25 2.38 3.69
N VAL A 13 3.82 2.81 2.56
CA VAL A 13 3.50 4.12 1.97
C VAL A 13 2.05 4.20 1.52
N VAL A 14 1.51 3.11 0.96
CA VAL A 14 0.12 3.07 0.50
C VAL A 14 -0.85 2.93 1.68
N GLU A 15 -0.53 2.16 2.72
CA GLU A 15 -1.34 2.09 3.95
C GLU A 15 -1.47 3.47 4.58
N GLU A 16 -0.38 4.20 4.71
CA GLU A 16 -0.42 5.56 5.26
C GLU A 16 -1.27 6.52 4.42
N TYR A 17 -1.31 6.34 3.08
CA TYR A 17 -2.22 7.10 2.22
C TYR A 17 -3.71 6.82 2.51
N PHE A 18 -4.04 5.60 2.96
CA PHE A 18 -5.42 5.22 3.30
C PHE A 18 -5.78 5.49 4.77
N GLU A 19 -4.82 5.41 5.68
CA GLU A 19 -5.01 5.63 7.12
C GLU A 19 -5.00 7.12 7.50
N GLU A 20 -4.15 7.92 6.87
CA GLU A 20 -3.99 9.34 7.14
C GLU A 20 -4.39 10.20 5.92
N LYS A 21 -4.80 11.45 6.18
CA LYS A 21 -5.25 12.41 5.14
C LYS A 21 -4.11 12.98 4.28
N LEU A 22 -2.93 12.36 4.24
CA LEU A 22 -1.77 12.91 3.55
C LEU A 22 -1.85 12.68 2.03
N GLY A 23 -1.67 13.76 1.26
CA GLY A 23 -1.62 13.69 -0.20
C GLY A 23 -0.29 13.12 -0.73
N TYR A 24 -0.27 12.73 -2.00
CA TYR A 24 0.89 12.09 -2.67
C TYR A 24 2.21 12.85 -2.50
N MET A 25 2.17 14.18 -2.48
CA MET A 25 3.36 15.03 -2.30
C MET A 25 3.95 14.92 -0.89
N ALA A 26 3.09 14.93 0.13
CA ALA A 26 3.51 14.85 1.52
C ALA A 26 4.17 13.49 1.81
N LEU A 27 3.56 12.41 1.29
CA LEU A 27 4.13 11.06 1.37
C LEU A 27 5.46 10.96 0.64
N ALA A 28 5.56 11.49 -0.58
CA ALA A 28 6.83 11.45 -1.31
C ALA A 28 7.96 12.17 -0.56
N LYS A 29 7.65 13.32 0.07
CA LYS A 29 8.61 14.05 0.91
C LYS A 29 8.98 13.26 2.18
N LYS A 30 7.99 12.74 2.91
CA LYS A 30 8.19 11.96 4.16
C LYS A 30 9.10 10.76 3.94
N TYR A 31 8.89 10.05 2.83
CA TYR A 31 9.60 8.81 2.50
C TYR A 31 10.81 8.99 1.58
N ASN A 32 11.20 10.24 1.30
CA ASN A 32 12.29 10.60 0.39
C ASN A 32 12.17 9.94 -1.00
N ILE A 33 10.94 9.82 -1.51
CA ILE A 33 10.65 9.28 -2.83
C ILE A 33 10.82 10.40 -3.85
N SER A 34 11.62 10.14 -4.86
CA SER A 34 12.00 11.11 -5.89
C SER A 34 10.83 11.70 -6.68
N ALA A 35 9.71 10.97 -6.81
CA ALA A 35 8.55 11.43 -7.55
C ALA A 35 7.24 11.00 -6.90
N LYS A 36 6.32 11.95 -6.68
CA LYS A 36 4.95 11.69 -6.23
C LYS A 36 4.15 10.78 -7.17
N SER A 37 4.53 10.71 -8.45
CA SER A 37 3.91 9.83 -9.45
C SER A 37 4.10 8.36 -9.10
N LEU A 38 5.23 7.99 -8.48
CA LEU A 38 5.46 6.62 -8.00
C LEU A 38 4.48 6.26 -6.88
N VAL A 39 4.28 7.18 -5.93
CA VAL A 39 3.28 7.00 -4.86
C VAL A 39 1.88 6.85 -5.46
N ARG A 40 1.52 7.71 -6.42
CA ARG A 40 0.23 7.63 -7.12
C ARG A 40 0.08 6.30 -7.87
N GLN A 41 1.12 5.80 -8.53
CA GLN A 41 1.09 4.53 -9.24
C GLN A 41 0.82 3.37 -8.28
N TRP A 42 1.51 3.31 -7.13
CA TRP A 42 1.29 2.25 -6.15
C TRP A 42 -0.12 2.27 -5.57
N VAL A 43 -0.63 3.48 -5.26
CA VAL A 43 -2.01 3.67 -4.81
C VAL A 43 -3.01 3.25 -5.89
N ASN A 44 -2.79 3.64 -7.15
CA ASN A 44 -3.68 3.31 -8.26
C ASN A 44 -3.73 1.81 -8.54
N ILE A 45 -2.60 1.10 -8.49
CA ILE A 45 -2.55 -0.35 -8.67
C ILE A 45 -3.44 -1.03 -7.63
N LEU A 46 -3.36 -0.64 -6.36
CA LEU A 46 -4.24 -1.18 -5.33
C LEU A 46 -5.71 -0.74 -5.52
N LYS A 47 -5.95 0.44 -6.11
CA LYS A 47 -7.30 0.95 -6.49
C LYS A 47 -7.98 0.13 -7.55
N GLU A 48 -7.28 -0.09 -8.64
CA GLU A 48 -7.81 -0.79 -9.80
C GLU A 48 -8.05 -2.27 -9.48
N ASN A 49 -7.20 -2.87 -8.66
CA ASN A 49 -7.37 -4.27 -8.23
C ASN A 49 -8.40 -4.46 -7.10
N LYS A 50 -9.05 -3.37 -6.63
CA LYS A 50 -9.98 -3.38 -5.48
C LYS A 50 -9.39 -4.06 -4.24
N ILE A 51 -8.07 -4.01 -4.08
CA ILE A 51 -7.37 -4.60 -2.93
C ILE A 51 -7.35 -3.56 -1.83
N PHE A 52 -8.55 -3.20 -1.38
CA PHE A 52 -8.77 -2.41 -0.18
C PHE A 52 -9.43 -3.28 0.84
N GLN A 53 -8.67 -3.61 1.88
CA GLN A 53 -9.33 -3.92 3.12
C GLN A 53 -9.80 -2.60 3.72
N ASN A 54 -11.10 -2.36 3.66
CA ASN A 54 -11.76 -1.56 4.68
C ASN A 54 -11.79 -2.42 5.95
N MET A 55 -10.67 -2.48 6.67
CA MET A 55 -10.69 -3.01 8.03
C MET A 55 -11.40 -1.95 8.87
N SER A 56 -12.71 -2.09 9.03
CA SER A 56 -13.43 -1.39 10.08
C SER A 56 -12.67 -1.64 11.39
N ARG A 57 -12.39 -0.57 12.13
CA ARG A 57 -11.64 -0.58 13.39
C ARG A 57 -12.44 -1.29 14.50
N LYS A 58 -12.65 -2.60 14.38
CA LYS A 58 -13.05 -3.57 15.42
C LYS A 58 -13.35 -4.92 14.76
N GLY A 59 -12.31 -5.67 14.40
CA GLY A 59 -12.39 -7.11 14.19
C GLY A 59 -11.69 -7.80 15.35
N ASN A 60 -12.24 -8.89 15.88
CA ASN A 60 -11.58 -9.66 16.93
C ASN A 60 -10.28 -10.28 16.37
N TYR A 61 -9.26 -10.51 17.20
CA TYR A 61 -7.93 -11.00 16.78
C TYR A 61 -8.00 -12.28 15.92
N LEU A 62 -9.01 -13.12 16.17
CA LEU A 62 -9.24 -14.39 15.48
C LEU A 62 -9.76 -14.21 14.04
N ASP A 63 -10.56 -13.17 13.76
CA ASP A 63 -11.12 -12.91 12.43
C ASP A 63 -10.14 -12.16 11.53
N ASN A 64 -9.26 -11.34 12.13
CA ASN A 64 -8.29 -10.56 11.37
C ASN A 64 -7.11 -11.41 10.89
N SER A 65 -6.60 -12.37 11.68
CA SER A 65 -5.37 -13.09 11.33
C SER A 65 -5.42 -13.84 9.97
N PRO A 66 -6.51 -14.53 9.59
CA PRO A 66 -6.59 -15.21 8.30
C PRO A 66 -6.76 -14.24 7.14
N MET A 67 -7.60 -13.21 7.33
CA MET A 67 -7.90 -12.20 6.32
C MET A 67 -6.68 -11.31 6.04
N GLU A 68 -5.96 -10.86 7.07
CA GLU A 68 -4.71 -10.11 6.93
C GLU A 68 -3.65 -10.90 6.15
N ASN A 69 -3.52 -12.21 6.41
CA ASN A 69 -2.59 -13.06 5.66
C ASN A 69 -3.03 -13.23 4.20
N PHE A 70 -4.32 -13.48 3.95
CA PHE A 70 -4.87 -13.63 2.61
C PHE A 70 -4.73 -12.35 1.77
N PHE A 71 -5.13 -11.20 2.31
CA PHE A 71 -4.95 -9.92 1.64
C PHE A 71 -3.49 -9.51 1.56
N GLY A 72 -2.65 -9.84 2.55
CA GLY A 72 -1.21 -9.65 2.49
C GLY A 72 -0.57 -10.36 1.29
N ILE A 73 -1.03 -11.57 0.97
CA ILE A 73 -0.60 -12.32 -0.23
C ILE A 73 -1.08 -11.62 -1.51
N LEU A 74 -2.35 -11.20 -1.59
CA LEU A 74 -2.90 -10.52 -2.77
C LEU A 74 -2.18 -9.18 -3.05
N LYS A 75 -1.96 -8.37 -2.01
CA LYS A 75 -1.22 -7.11 -2.10
C LYS A 75 0.22 -7.34 -2.58
N LYS A 76 0.87 -8.41 -2.11
CA LYS A 76 2.22 -8.81 -2.53
C LYS A 76 2.28 -9.16 -4.01
N GLN A 77 1.33 -9.92 -4.51
CA GLN A 77 1.32 -10.31 -5.92
C GLN A 77 1.04 -9.13 -6.86
N CYS A 78 0.07 -8.26 -6.55
CA CYS A 78 -0.25 -7.12 -7.44
C CYS A 78 0.86 -6.06 -7.53
N ILE A 79 1.56 -5.78 -6.43
CA ILE A 79 2.67 -4.81 -6.43
C ILE A 79 3.94 -5.42 -7.06
N MET A 80 4.14 -6.73 -6.96
CA MET A 80 5.32 -7.41 -7.52
C MET A 80 5.21 -7.65 -9.03
N VAL A 81 3.99 -7.90 -9.55
CA VAL A 81 3.76 -8.20 -10.98
C VAL A 81 3.72 -6.93 -11.86
N ASN A 82 3.45 -5.75 -11.30
CA ASN A 82 3.32 -4.49 -12.05
C ASN A 82 4.54 -3.54 -11.96
N LEU A 83 5.74 -4.08 -11.68
CA LEU A 83 6.98 -3.30 -11.46
C LEU A 83 8.25 -3.95 -12.02
#